data_AF-A0A7V9BRU4-F1
#
_entry.id   AF-A0A7V9BRU4-F1
#
_cell.length_a   1.000
_cell.length_b   1.000
_cell.length_c   1.000
_cell.angle_alpha   90.00
_cell.angle_beta   90.00
_cell.angle_gamma   90.00
#
_symmetry.space_group_name_H-M   'P 1'
#
loop_
_entity.id
_entity.type
_entity.pdbx_description
1 polymer ?
#
loop_
_entity_poly.entity_id
_entity_poly.type
_entity_poly.pdbx_seq_one_letter_code
_entity_poly.pdbx_strand_id
1 'polypeptide(L)'
;LSEQIQLLAVSERNRLDSLFLDEGFGSLDAESLEEAVAAIEQLGGDGRLVGVITHVPGLADRLPVKLEVTKSQRGSTVRRAPAGAVATL
;
A
#
# COMPACT_ATOMS: atom_id res chain seq x y z
N LEU A 1 -5.87 22.46 -12.28
CA LEU A 1 -5.93 21.50 -11.16
C LEU A 1 -4.77 20.49 -11.21
N SER A 2 -4.53 19.81 -12.34
CA SER A 2 -3.37 18.91 -12.49
C SER A 2 -2.01 19.62 -12.33
N GLU A 3 -1.89 20.86 -12.82
CA GLU A 3 -0.68 21.68 -12.62
C GLU A 3 -0.43 22.06 -11.14
N GLN A 4 -1.49 22.18 -10.33
CA GLN A 4 -1.34 22.51 -8.90
C GLN A 4 -0.85 21.31 -8.08
N ILE A 5 -1.14 20.08 -8.52
CA ILE A 5 -0.62 18.85 -7.88
C ILE A 5 0.86 18.64 -8.24
N GLN A 6 1.28 18.98 -9.45
CA GLN A 6 2.70 18.92 -9.85
C GLN A 6 3.57 19.92 -9.07
N LEU A 7 3.05 21.11 -8.76
CA LEU A 7 3.75 22.12 -7.95
C LEU A 7 3.90 21.75 -6.47
N LEU A 8 2.95 20.98 -5.93
CA LEU A 8 3.05 20.43 -4.57
C LEU A 8 4.07 19.29 -4.50
N ALA A 9 4.19 18.47 -5.55
CA ALA A 9 5.15 17.37 -5.64
C ALA A 9 6.61 17.84 -5.83
N VAL A 10 6.83 19.10 -6.24
CA VAL A 10 8.17 19.67 -6.55
C VAL A 10 8.55 20.81 -5.59
N SER A 11 7.92 20.89 -4.41
CA SER A 11 8.42 21.78 -3.34
C SER A 11 9.37 21.02 -2.41
N GLU A 12 10.66 21.34 -2.51
CA GLU A 12 11.80 20.92 -1.67
C GLU A 12 11.66 21.29 -0.16
N ARG A 13 10.44 21.46 0.35
CA ARG A 13 10.15 21.77 1.76
C ARG A 13 9.07 20.91 2.42
N ASN A 14 8.45 19.98 1.71
CA ASN A 14 7.55 19.01 2.30
C ASN A 14 7.92 17.62 1.81
N ARG A 15 8.94 17.02 2.44
CA ARG A 15 9.15 15.56 2.31
C ARG A 15 7.86 14.92 2.81
N LEU A 16 7.06 14.37 1.89
CA LEU A 16 5.94 13.52 2.25
C LEU A 16 6.56 12.26 2.84
N ASP A 17 6.77 12.27 4.15
CA ASP A 17 7.36 11.17 4.90
C ASP A 17 6.41 9.94 4.90
N SER A 18 5.12 10.14 4.59
CA SER A 18 4.16 9.06 4.44
C SER A 18 3.16 9.28 3.29
N LEU A 19 2.84 8.21 2.56
CA LEU A 19 1.83 8.12 1.51
C LEU A 19 0.86 6.98 1.84
N PHE A 20 -0.45 7.21 1.72
CA PHE A 20 -1.47 6.16 1.84
C PHE A 20 -2.24 6.03 0.52
N LEU A 21 -2.34 4.81 0.01
CA LEU A 21 -3.09 4.45 -1.20
C LEU A 21 -4.33 3.66 -0.76
N ASP A 22 -5.53 4.16 -1.05
CA ASP A 22 -6.79 3.52 -0.66
C ASP A 22 -7.68 3.29 -1.89
N GLU A 23 -8.04 2.03 -2.11
CA GLU A 23 -8.90 1.52 -3.18
C GLU A 23 -8.48 1.85 -4.64
N GLY A 24 -8.71 0.90 -5.56
CA GLY A 24 -8.40 1.07 -6.99
C GLY A 24 -7.60 -0.07 -7.63
N PHE A 25 -7.05 -0.99 -6.83
CA PHE A 25 -6.29 -2.13 -7.34
C PHE A 25 -7.18 -3.30 -7.80
N GLY A 26 -8.48 -3.28 -7.48
CA GLY A 26 -9.40 -4.38 -7.80
C GLY A 26 -9.83 -4.46 -9.26
N SER A 27 -9.64 -3.39 -10.03
CA SER A 27 -9.89 -3.35 -11.48
C SER A 27 -8.63 -3.60 -12.32
N LEU A 28 -7.48 -3.81 -11.67
CA LEU A 28 -6.23 -4.10 -12.36
C LEU A 28 -6.17 -5.58 -12.75
N ASP A 29 -5.63 -5.85 -13.93
CA ASP A 29 -5.21 -7.20 -14.29
C ASP A 29 -3.94 -7.59 -13.52
N ALA A 30 -3.53 -8.86 -13.67
CA ALA A 30 -2.40 -9.40 -12.93
C ALA A 30 -1.07 -8.69 -13.25
N GLU A 31 -0.87 -8.27 -14.50
CA GLU A 31 0.34 -7.56 -14.95
C GLU A 31 0.40 -6.15 -14.35
N SER A 32 -0.70 -5.40 -14.45
CA SER A 32 -0.84 -4.07 -13.86
C SER A 32 -0.70 -4.09 -12.34
N LEU A 33 -1.14 -5.17 -11.68
CA LEU A 33 -0.97 -5.35 -10.24
C LEU A 33 0.50 -5.54 -9.86
N GLU A 34 1.28 -6.27 -10.66
CA GLU A 34 2.72 -6.43 -10.45
C GLU A 34 3.45 -5.10 -10.63
N GLU A 35 3.12 -4.32 -11.66
CA GLU A 35 3.67 -2.98 -11.84
C GLU A 35 3.35 -2.05 -10.67
N ALA A 36 2.12 -2.10 -10.16
CA ALA A 36 1.70 -1.31 -9.01
C ALA A 36 2.49 -1.66 -7.75
N VAL A 37 2.71 -2.96 -7.49
CA VAL A 37 3.54 -3.43 -6.36
C VAL A 37 4.96 -2.89 -6.48
N ALA A 38 5.58 -3.04 -7.65
CA ALA A 38 6.95 -2.58 -7.89
C ALA A 38 7.08 -1.05 -7.65
N ALA A 39 6.10 -0.26 -8.10
CA ALA A 39 6.08 1.18 -7.84
C ALA A 39 5.95 1.51 -6.35
N ILE A 40 5.10 0.78 -5.61
CA ILE A 40 4.94 0.95 -4.16
C ILE A 40 6.25 0.64 -3.41
N GLU A 41 6.95 -0.43 -3.79
CA GLU A 41 8.24 -0.80 -3.20
C GLU A 41 9.32 0.25 -3.48
N GLN A 42 9.40 0.76 -4.71
CA GLN A 42 10.33 1.84 -5.09
C GLN A 42 10.07 3.11 -4.29
N LEU A 43 8.80 3.52 -4.15
CA LEU A 43 8.43 4.69 -3.36
C LEU A 43 8.85 4.55 -1.89
N GLY A 44 8.75 3.34 -1.33
CA GLY A 44 9.18 3.03 0.03
C GLY A 44 10.70 3.02 0.22
N GLY A 45 11.45 2.60 -0.81
CA GLY A 45 12.92 2.56 -0.79
C GLY A 45 13.59 3.92 -0.58
N ASP A 46 12.93 5.01 -0.96
CA ASP A 46 13.44 6.39 -0.81
C ASP A 46 13.29 6.95 0.62
N GLY A 47 12.99 6.11 1.60
CA GLY A 47 12.80 6.49 3.00
C GLY A 47 11.42 7.09 3.30
N ARG A 48 10.43 6.81 2.44
CA ARG A 48 9.02 7.20 2.63
C ARG A 48 8.21 6.03 3.18
N LEU A 49 7.31 6.29 4.11
CA LEU A 49 6.34 5.30 4.59
C LEU A 49 5.21 5.17 3.57
N VAL A 50 5.09 4.05 2.87
CA VAL A 50 3.96 3.79 1.97
C VAL A 50 3.01 2.79 2.62
N GLY A 51 1.76 3.21 2.85
CA GLY A 51 0.67 2.37 3.33
C GLY A 51 -0.32 2.08 2.20
N VAL A 52 -0.79 0.84 2.10
CA VAL A 52 -1.77 0.42 1.10
C VAL A 52 -2.98 -0.16 1.81
N ILE A 53 -4.16 0.37 1.50
CA ILE A 53 -5.45 -0.12 1.97
C ILE A 53 -6.11 -0.80 0.77
N THR A 54 -6.29 -2.12 0.88
CA THR A 54 -6.80 -2.93 -0.21
C THR A 54 -7.57 -4.13 0.32
N HIS A 55 -8.63 -4.52 -0.39
CA HIS A 55 -9.32 -5.78 -0.19
C HIS A 55 -8.82 -6.87 -1.15
N VAL A 56 -7.89 -6.55 -2.07
CA VAL A 56 -7.37 -7.46 -3.09
C VAL A 56 -6.30 -8.36 -2.48
N PRO A 57 -6.53 -9.69 -2.35
CA PRO A 57 -5.57 -10.59 -1.71
C PRO A 57 -4.22 -10.61 -2.42
N GLY A 58 -4.23 -10.61 -3.75
CA GLY A 58 -3.00 -10.65 -4.56
C GLY A 58 -2.05 -9.47 -4.32
N LEU A 59 -2.58 -8.30 -3.93
CA LEU A 59 -1.76 -7.15 -3.53
C LEU A 59 -1.25 -7.30 -2.10
N ALA A 60 -2.15 -7.67 -1.19
CA ALA A 60 -1.86 -7.79 0.23
C ALA A 60 -0.80 -8.85 0.53
N ASP A 61 -0.75 -9.94 -0.23
CA ASP A 61 0.19 -11.05 -0.03
C ASP A 61 1.60 -10.74 -0.54
N ARG A 62 1.76 -9.73 -1.40
CA ARG A 62 3.06 -9.30 -1.92
C ARG A 62 3.74 -8.30 -0.97
N LEU A 63 2.98 -7.63 -0.11
CA LEU A 63 3.51 -6.64 0.81
C LEU A 63 4.15 -7.30 2.06
N PRO A 64 5.33 -6.83 2.51
CA PRO A 64 6.09 -7.50 3.58
C PRO A 64 5.47 -7.34 4.97
N VAL A 65 4.65 -6.30 5.18
CA VAL A 65 3.97 -6.02 6.44
C VAL A 65 2.49 -5.82 6.16
N LYS A 66 1.65 -6.61 6.85
CA LYS A 66 0.19 -6.57 6.68
C LYS A 66 -0.50 -6.34 8.02
N LEU A 67 -1.48 -5.43 8.02
CA LEU A 67 -2.44 -5.24 9.10
C LEU A 67 -3.79 -5.78 8.61
N GLU A 68 -4.26 -6.87 9.22
CA GLU A 68 -5.56 -7.45 8.92
C GLU A 68 -6.63 -6.78 9.77
N VAL A 69 -7.65 -6.24 9.11
CA VAL A 69 -8.79 -5.61 9.76
C VAL A 69 -10.00 -6.54 9.65
N THR A 70 -10.52 -6.98 10.79
CA THR A 70 -11.75 -7.78 10.86
C THR A 70 -12.89 -6.91 11.40
N LYS A 71 -13.92 -6.70 10.57
CA LYS A 71 -15.14 -5.98 10.95
C LYS A 71 -16.10 -6.92 11.70
N SER A 72 -16.68 -6.44 12.80
CA SER A 72 -17.73 -7.13 13.56
C SER A 72 -18.87 -6.17 13.90
N GLN A 73 -20.01 -6.69 14.38
CA GLN A 73 -21.14 -5.85 14.83
C GLN A 73 -20.79 -4.92 16.00
N ARG A 74 -19.71 -5.22 16.74
CA ARG A 74 -19.21 -4.40 17.86
C ARG A 74 -18.12 -3.39 17.46
N GLY A 75 -17.77 -3.34 16.19
CA GLY A 75 -16.66 -2.53 15.65
C GLY A 75 -15.60 -3.36 14.94
N SER A 76 -14.49 -2.72 14.59
CA SER A 76 -13.37 -3.33 13.87
C SER A 76 -12.23 -3.72 14.81
N THR A 77 -11.60 -4.86 14.56
CA THR A 77 -10.38 -5.31 15.24
C THR A 77 -9.24 -5.34 14.25
N VAL A 78 -8.04 -5.00 14.70
CA VAL A 78 -6.83 -4.96 13.87
C VAL A 78 -5.83 -5.95 14.44
N ARG A 79 -5.25 -6.78 13.56
CA ARG A 79 -4.19 -7.73 13.89
C ARG A 79 -3.03 -7.57 12.92
N ARG A 80 -1.80 -7.50 13.42
CA ARG A 80 -0.63 -7.61 12.56
C ARG A 80 -0.50 -9.04 12.05
N ALA A 81 -0.51 -9.24 10.74
CA ALA A 81 -0.24 -10.53 10.15
C ALA A 81 1.22 -10.93 10.43
N PRO A 82 1.50 -12.22 10.69
CA PRO A 82 2.86 -12.69 10.86
C PRO A 82 3.67 -12.36 9.59
N ALA A 83 4.85 -11.74 9.78
CA ALA A 83 5.77 -11.47 8.69
C ALA A 83 6.31 -12.82 8.17
N GLY A 84 6.05 -13.13 6.89
CA GLY A 84 6.64 -14.27 6.21
C GLY A 84 6.45 -15.61 6.91
N ALA A 85 5.22 -16.15 6.91
CA ALA A 85 5.08 -17.60 6.92
C ALA A 85 5.50 -18.10 5.52
N VAL A 86 6.81 -18.25 5.31
CA VAL A 86 7.31 -19.11 4.23
C VAL A 86 6.69 -20.46 4.52
N ALA A 87 5.69 -20.87 3.74
CA ALA A 87 5.18 -22.22 3.77
C ALA A 87 6.35 -23.14 3.44
N THR A 88 6.98 -23.65 4.48
CA THR A 88 7.94 -24.75 4.35
C THR A 88 7.07 -25.95 4.00
N LEU A 89 7.29 -26.48 2.79
CA LEU A 89 6.60 -27.62 2.19
C LEU A 89 6.55 -28.83 3.13
#